data_AF-A0A399IIZ3-F1
#
_entry.id   AF-A0A399IIZ3-F1
#
_cell.length_a   1.000
_cell.length_b   1.000
_cell.length_c   1.000
_cell.angle_alpha   90.00
_cell.angle_beta   90.00
_cell.angle_gamma   90.00
#
_symmetry.space_group_name_H-M   'P 1'
#
loop_
_entity.id
_entity.type
_entity.pdbx_description
1 polymer ?
#
loop_
_entity_poly.entity_id
_entity_poly.type
_entity_poly.pdbx_seq_one_letter_code
_entity_poly.pdbx_strand_id
1 'polypeptide(L)'
;MNTKQLHKILNIGCLVSVILIIIRIVFFDTPELFKGGSIILDDVIYDLSIAFISSSFFYYLLVYIPANRDREKISVYTYYLSGMISSRSLGLFEALRESINMPQKDKLSAQDVETIALAVNPNSQAPIVIDPINRINGTWWNYLADSYYGLSNYIEKIMPYMYFMDSDHIELINNIQKSGFYRQFSRMPNVRITNTDLSFLTKELQEIYELSLKLREYIDKK
;
A
#
# COMPACT_ATOMS: atom_id res chain seq x y z
N MET A 1 6.49 -18.38 2.65
CA MET A 1 6.64 -18.50 4.11
C MET A 1 6.54 -17.09 4.70
N ASN A 2 5.65 -16.85 5.66
CA ASN A 2 5.46 -15.51 6.23
C ASN A 2 6.74 -15.10 6.99
N THR A 3 7.21 -13.85 6.86
CA THR A 3 8.40 -13.35 7.59
C THR A 3 8.28 -13.54 9.10
N LYS A 4 7.05 -13.46 9.65
CA LYS A 4 6.76 -13.77 11.06
C LYS A 4 7.02 -15.25 11.40
N GLN A 5 6.71 -16.18 10.49
CA GLN A 5 6.97 -17.60 10.69
C GLN A 5 8.48 -17.89 10.63
N LEU A 6 9.21 -17.26 9.70
CA LEU A 6 10.66 -17.40 9.61
C LEU A 6 11.34 -16.94 10.90
N HIS A 7 10.99 -15.78 11.45
CA HIS A 7 11.56 -15.29 12.71
C HIS A 7 11.22 -16.19 13.89
N LYS A 8 9.99 -16.73 13.92
CA LYS A 8 9.61 -17.69 14.96
C LYS A 8 10.47 -18.95 14.91
N ILE A 9 10.73 -19.48 13.71
CA ILE A 9 11.61 -20.65 13.52
C ILE A 9 13.04 -20.32 13.96
N LEU A 10 13.58 -19.18 13.52
CA LEU A 10 14.94 -18.74 13.90
C LEU A 10 15.08 -18.55 15.41
N ASN A 11 14.10 -17.91 16.07
CA ASN A 11 14.11 -17.69 17.51
C ASN A 11 14.01 -19.00 18.30
N ILE A 12 13.15 -19.93 17.87
CA ILE A 12 13.07 -21.26 18.49
C ILE A 12 14.39 -22.00 18.31
N GLY A 13 14.97 -22.00 17.11
CA GLY A 13 16.26 -22.62 16.84
C GLY A 13 17.39 -22.04 17.70
N CYS A 14 17.43 -20.72 17.86
CA CYS A 14 18.41 -20.05 18.74
C CYS A 14 18.20 -20.45 20.20
N LEU A 15 16.96 -20.48 20.67
CA LEU A 15 16.65 -20.87 22.05
C LEU A 15 17.04 -22.32 22.32
N VAL A 16 16.76 -23.24 21.40
CA VAL A 16 17.23 -24.63 21.48
C VAL A 16 18.75 -24.70 21.51
N SER A 17 19.43 -23.95 20.63
CA SER A 17 20.90 -23.90 20.57
C SER A 17 21.51 -23.39 21.88
N VAL A 18 20.92 -22.34 22.49
CA VAL A 18 21.34 -21.81 23.79
C VAL A 18 21.12 -22.83 24.90
N ILE A 19 19.98 -23.52 24.92
CA ILE A 19 19.70 -24.58 25.91
C ILE A 19 20.73 -25.70 25.79
N LEU A 20 21.06 -26.14 24.57
CA LEU A 20 22.05 -27.19 24.33
C LEU A 20 23.45 -26.78 24.83
N ILE A 21 23.83 -25.52 24.63
CA ILE A 21 25.08 -24.97 25.18
C ILE A 21 25.06 -24.93 26.71
N ILE A 22 23.94 -24.54 27.33
CA ILE A 22 23.81 -24.52 28.80
C ILE A 22 23.89 -25.94 29.37
N ILE A 23 23.19 -26.91 28.75
CA ILE A 23 23.27 -28.33 29.13
C ILE A 23 24.73 -28.78 29.09
N ARG A 24 25.47 -28.48 28.01
CA ARG A 24 26.89 -28.80 27.93
C ARG A 24 27.69 -28.22 29.11
N ILE A 25 27.51 -26.94 29.43
CA ILE A 25 28.24 -26.28 30.52
C ILE A 25 27.94 -26.93 31.87
N VAL A 26 26.68 -27.30 32.13
CA VAL A 26 26.26 -27.92 33.40
C VAL A 26 26.78 -29.35 33.54
N PHE A 27 26.86 -30.10 32.44
CA PHE A 27 27.25 -31.52 32.44
C PHE A 27 28.72 -31.75 32.04
N PHE A 28 29.53 -30.69 31.95
CA PHE A 28 30.91 -30.76 31.47
C PHE A 28 31.79 -31.77 32.23
N ASP A 29 31.62 -31.89 33.55
CA ASP A 29 32.42 -32.78 34.41
C ASP A 29 31.73 -34.14 34.70
N THR A 30 30.62 -34.47 34.01
CA THR A 30 29.91 -35.73 34.27
C THR A 30 30.45 -36.89 33.42
N PRO A 31 30.57 -38.11 34.00
CA PRO A 31 31.06 -39.28 33.27
C PRO A 31 30.12 -39.63 32.10
N GLU A 32 30.71 -40.12 31.00
CA GLU A 32 29.97 -40.44 29.77
C GLU A 32 28.79 -41.39 30.05
N LEU A 33 27.58 -40.98 29.67
CA LEU A 33 26.38 -41.82 29.78
C LEU A 33 26.40 -42.99 28.78
N PHE A 34 27.11 -42.84 27.66
CA PHE A 34 27.31 -43.87 26.65
C PHE A 34 28.61 -43.63 25.87
N LYS A 35 29.19 -44.71 25.35
CA LYS A 35 30.48 -44.68 24.66
C LYS A 35 30.43 -43.78 23.42
N GLY A 36 31.26 -42.73 23.39
CA GLY A 36 31.30 -41.76 22.29
C GLY A 36 30.25 -40.64 22.38
N GLY A 37 29.54 -40.55 23.52
CA GLY A 37 28.61 -39.44 23.77
C GLY A 37 29.29 -38.08 23.86
N SER A 38 30.54 -38.05 24.33
CA SER A 38 31.39 -36.85 24.31
C SER A 38 31.55 -36.31 22.90
N ILE A 39 31.96 -37.11 21.92
CA ILE A 39 32.16 -36.66 20.52
C ILE A 39 30.87 -36.05 19.92
N ILE A 40 29.72 -36.67 20.17
CA ILE A 40 28.44 -36.20 19.61
C ILE A 40 27.99 -34.88 20.27
N LEU A 41 28.09 -34.80 21.60
CA LEU A 41 27.66 -33.61 22.35
C LEU A 41 28.67 -32.46 22.27
N ASP A 42 29.97 -32.74 22.37
CA ASP A 42 31.04 -31.75 22.41
C ASP A 42 31.46 -31.25 21.04
N ASP A 43 31.62 -32.11 20.04
CA ASP A 43 32.11 -31.65 18.73
C ASP A 43 30.94 -31.29 17.82
N VAL A 44 29.98 -32.19 17.65
CA VAL A 44 28.94 -32.00 16.63
C VAL A 44 27.84 -31.03 17.08
N ILE A 45 27.24 -31.27 18.25
CA ILE A 45 26.08 -30.49 18.71
C ILE A 45 26.50 -29.07 19.12
N TYR A 46 27.64 -28.93 19.79
CA TYR A 46 28.15 -27.63 20.21
C TYR A 46 28.55 -26.76 19.01
N ASP A 47 29.34 -27.28 18.06
CA ASP A 47 29.75 -26.52 16.88
C ASP A 47 28.54 -26.15 16.02
N LEU A 48 27.57 -27.07 15.88
CA LEU A 48 26.32 -26.78 15.18
C LEU A 48 25.51 -25.68 15.89
N SER A 49 25.45 -25.70 17.22
CA SER A 49 24.73 -24.69 18.01
C SER A 49 25.40 -23.32 17.88
N ILE A 50 26.73 -23.25 17.94
CA ILE A 50 27.49 -22.00 17.72
C ILE A 50 27.32 -21.51 16.29
N ALA A 51 27.45 -22.39 15.30
CA ALA A 51 27.27 -22.03 13.89
C ALA A 51 25.85 -21.50 13.64
N PHE A 52 24.83 -22.11 14.24
CA PHE A 52 23.44 -21.66 14.12
C PHE A 52 23.22 -20.29 14.77
N ILE A 53 23.74 -20.08 15.99
CA ILE A 53 23.65 -18.78 16.67
C ILE A 53 24.38 -17.70 15.87
N SER A 54 25.60 -17.99 15.40
CA SER A 54 26.40 -17.08 14.58
C SER A 54 25.68 -16.71 13.29
N SER A 55 25.17 -17.69 12.54
CA SER A 55 24.39 -17.46 11.31
C SER A 55 23.14 -16.64 11.58
N SER A 56 22.42 -16.90 12.67
CA SER A 56 21.22 -16.15 13.05
C SER A 56 21.55 -14.71 13.42
N PHE A 57 22.64 -14.51 14.16
CA PHE A 57 23.14 -13.18 14.52
C PHE A 57 23.51 -12.36 13.29
N PHE A 58 24.24 -12.95 12.34
CA PHE A 58 24.57 -12.29 11.07
C PHE A 58 23.33 -12.02 10.22
N TYR A 59 22.36 -12.93 10.16
CA TYR A 59 21.07 -12.65 9.50
C TYR A 59 20.38 -11.43 10.10
N TYR A 60 20.30 -11.35 11.43
CA TYR A 60 19.64 -10.24 12.10
C TYR A 60 20.35 -8.90 11.84
N LEU A 61 21.68 -8.88 11.95
CA LEU A 61 22.48 -7.66 11.75
C LEU A 61 22.55 -7.21 10.29
N LEU A 62 22.76 -8.14 9.35
CA LEU A 62 23.05 -7.81 7.95
C LEU A 62 21.81 -7.75 7.08
N VAL A 63 20.73 -8.46 7.44
CA VAL A 63 19.52 -8.56 6.63
C VAL A 63 18.33 -7.92 7.33
N TYR A 64 17.97 -8.39 8.53
CA TYR A 64 16.72 -7.99 9.17
C TYR A 64 16.70 -6.53 9.63
N ILE A 65 17.72 -6.08 10.37
CA ILE A 65 17.76 -4.71 10.91
C ILE A 65 17.80 -3.66 9.78
N PRO A 66 18.69 -3.77 8.77
CA PRO A 66 18.69 -2.83 7.64
C PRO A 66 17.37 -2.83 6.89
N ALA A 67 16.81 -4.02 6.57
CA ALA A 67 15.54 -4.12 5.86
C ALA A 67 14.38 -3.50 6.64
N ASN A 68 14.33 -3.67 7.96
CA ASN A 68 13.27 -3.08 8.77
C ASN A 68 13.41 -1.55 8.89
N ARG A 69 14.64 -1.04 9.03
CA ARG A 69 14.91 0.40 9.05
C ARG A 69 14.55 1.07 7.72
N ASP A 70 14.88 0.43 6.61
CA ASP A 70 14.55 0.96 5.28
C ASP A 70 13.04 0.91 5.05
N ARG A 71 12.37 -0.16 5.50
CA ARG A 71 10.92 -0.28 5.45
C ARG A 71 10.21 0.84 6.22
N GLU A 72 10.69 1.22 7.40
CA GLU A 72 10.08 2.31 8.19
C GLU A 72 10.21 3.67 7.51
N LYS A 73 11.36 3.97 6.91
CA LYS A 73 11.53 5.22 6.15
C LYS A 73 10.70 5.24 4.87
N ILE A 74 10.67 4.12 4.17
CA ILE A 74 9.91 3.98 2.92
C ILE A 74 8.41 3.97 3.21
N SER A 75 7.96 3.40 4.33
CA SER A 75 6.53 3.33 4.66
C SER A 75 5.93 4.73 4.79
N VAL A 76 6.61 5.66 5.46
CA VAL A 76 6.21 7.08 5.54
C VAL A 76 6.01 7.67 4.13
N TYR A 77 6.94 7.42 3.23
CA TYR A 77 6.83 7.89 1.85
C TYR A 77 5.68 7.23 1.08
N THR A 78 5.47 5.92 1.24
CA THR A 78 4.35 5.21 0.61
C THR A 78 3.00 5.65 1.16
N TYR A 79 2.87 5.95 2.46
CA TYR A 79 1.67 6.50 3.04
C TYR A 79 1.40 7.91 2.55
N TYR A 80 2.44 8.74 2.43
CA TYR A 80 2.32 10.06 1.79
C TYR A 80 1.77 9.95 0.37
N LEU A 81 2.37 9.12 -0.49
CA LEU A 81 1.90 8.92 -1.87
C LEU A 81 0.46 8.40 -1.91
N SER A 82 0.11 7.48 -1.01
CA SER A 82 -1.24 6.94 -0.90
C SER A 82 -2.25 7.99 -0.44
N GLY A 83 -1.82 8.88 0.46
CA GLY A 83 -2.59 10.05 0.87
C GLY A 83 -2.83 10.99 -0.29
N MET A 84 -1.85 11.17 -1.20
CA MET A 84 -2.04 11.96 -2.41
C MET A 84 -3.02 11.30 -3.38
N ILE A 85 -2.99 9.97 -3.52
CA ILE A 85 -3.96 9.20 -4.32
C ILE A 85 -5.38 9.41 -3.78
N SER A 86 -5.60 9.16 -2.49
CA SER A 86 -6.93 9.32 -1.88
C SER A 86 -7.40 10.77 -1.88
N SER A 87 -6.54 11.73 -1.53
CA SER A 87 -6.85 13.17 -1.55
C SER A 87 -7.27 13.64 -2.93
N ARG A 88 -6.59 13.20 -3.99
CA ARG A 88 -6.91 13.65 -5.35
C ARG A 88 -8.27 13.15 -5.81
N SER A 89 -8.55 11.87 -5.58
CA SER A 89 -9.85 11.30 -5.92
C SER A 89 -10.96 11.91 -5.09
N LEU A 90 -10.81 12.01 -3.77
CA LEU A 90 -11.84 12.62 -2.91
C LEU A 90 -12.04 14.11 -3.21
N GLY A 91 -10.96 14.84 -3.52
CA GLY A 91 -11.02 16.24 -3.95
C GLY A 91 -11.79 16.44 -5.26
N LEU A 92 -11.75 15.47 -6.19
CA LEU A 92 -12.60 15.47 -7.37
C LEU A 92 -14.09 15.42 -7.00
N PHE A 93 -14.48 14.58 -6.04
CA PHE A 93 -15.87 14.49 -5.59
C PHE A 93 -16.33 15.74 -4.85
N GLU A 94 -15.45 16.37 -4.06
CA GLU A 94 -15.74 17.67 -3.45
C GLU A 94 -15.98 18.75 -4.52
N ALA A 95 -15.11 18.85 -5.53
CA ALA A 95 -15.28 19.81 -6.61
C ALA A 95 -16.59 19.58 -7.40
N LEU A 96 -16.90 18.32 -7.72
CA LEU A 96 -18.15 17.96 -8.40
C LEU A 96 -19.38 18.28 -7.54
N ARG A 97 -19.35 17.98 -6.24
CA ARG A 97 -20.41 18.30 -5.28
C ARG A 97 -20.65 19.81 -5.20
N GLU A 98 -19.59 20.59 -5.08
CA GLU A 98 -19.66 22.06 -5.02
C GLU A 98 -20.25 22.65 -6.30
N SER A 99 -19.92 22.07 -7.46
CA SER A 99 -20.41 22.56 -8.76
C SER A 99 -21.93 22.53 -8.90
N ILE A 100 -22.60 21.65 -8.15
CA ILE A 100 -24.07 21.51 -8.14
C ILE A 100 -24.71 22.09 -6.88
N ASN A 101 -23.94 22.82 -6.05
CA ASN A 101 -24.36 23.37 -4.76
C ASN A 101 -24.95 22.32 -3.80
N MET A 102 -24.49 21.06 -3.88
CA MET A 102 -24.94 20.02 -2.96
C MET A 102 -24.33 20.27 -1.56
N PRO A 103 -25.09 20.15 -0.46
CA PRO A 103 -24.59 20.38 0.90
C PRO A 103 -23.37 19.50 1.24
N GLN A 104 -22.48 20.02 2.08
CA GLN A 104 -21.30 19.28 2.54
C GLN A 104 -21.74 18.07 3.38
N LYS A 105 -21.06 16.94 3.16
CA LYS A 105 -21.25 15.69 3.90
C LYS A 105 -19.89 15.04 4.14
N ASP A 106 -19.73 14.38 5.27
CA ASP A 106 -18.51 13.61 5.58
C ASP A 106 -18.30 12.44 4.60
N LYS A 107 -19.40 11.83 4.16
CA LYS A 107 -19.40 10.72 3.20
C LYS A 107 -20.59 10.82 2.26
N LEU A 108 -20.32 10.65 0.96
CA LEU A 108 -21.34 10.57 -0.08
C LEU A 108 -21.90 9.14 -0.13
N SER A 109 -23.22 9.05 -0.22
CA SER A 109 -23.90 7.79 -0.54
C SER A 109 -23.84 7.50 -2.04
N ALA A 110 -24.16 6.27 -2.44
CA ALA A 110 -24.31 5.93 -3.86
C ALA A 110 -25.31 6.84 -4.59
N GLN A 111 -26.40 7.22 -3.90
CA GLN A 111 -27.41 8.15 -4.42
C GLN A 111 -26.86 9.58 -4.60
N ASP A 112 -25.97 10.02 -3.70
CA ASP A 112 -25.32 11.33 -3.82
C ASP A 112 -24.41 11.36 -5.06
N VAL A 113 -23.63 10.30 -5.29
CA VAL A 113 -22.77 10.18 -6.47
C VAL A 113 -23.59 10.12 -7.76
N GLU A 114 -24.72 9.40 -7.77
CA GLU A 114 -25.64 9.37 -8.90
C GLU A 114 -26.26 10.76 -9.17
N THR A 115 -26.67 11.47 -8.11
CA THR A 115 -27.20 12.84 -8.21
C THR A 115 -26.17 13.79 -8.80
N ILE A 116 -24.90 13.68 -8.37
CA ILE A 116 -23.79 14.43 -8.94
C ILE A 116 -23.62 14.08 -10.43
N ALA A 117 -23.61 12.79 -10.76
CA ALA A 117 -23.40 12.34 -12.13
C ALA A 117 -24.50 12.83 -13.10
N LEU A 118 -25.76 12.86 -12.65
CA LEU A 118 -26.89 13.36 -13.44
C LEU A 118 -26.89 14.89 -13.61
N ALA A 119 -26.36 15.62 -12.64
CA ALA A 119 -26.43 17.09 -12.63
C ALA A 119 -25.22 17.77 -13.31
N VAL A 120 -24.05 17.13 -13.31
CA VAL A 120 -22.83 17.72 -13.88
C VAL A 120 -22.78 17.48 -15.39
N ASN A 121 -22.77 18.57 -16.16
CA ASN A 121 -22.53 18.51 -17.61
C ASN A 121 -21.02 18.37 -17.90
N PRO A 122 -20.55 17.29 -18.56
CA PRO A 122 -19.12 17.07 -18.85
C PRO A 122 -18.48 18.18 -19.68
N ASN A 123 -19.27 18.91 -20.47
CA ASN A 123 -18.82 19.97 -21.37
C ASN A 123 -18.93 21.37 -20.74
N SER A 124 -19.54 21.51 -19.56
CA SER A 124 -19.57 22.79 -18.87
C SER A 124 -18.21 23.10 -18.23
N GLN A 125 -17.99 24.38 -17.93
CA GLN A 125 -16.75 24.88 -17.37
C GLN A 125 -16.49 24.29 -15.99
N ALA A 126 -15.26 23.81 -15.77
CA ALA A 126 -14.76 23.28 -14.51
C ALA A 126 -13.69 24.20 -13.90
N PRO A 127 -13.38 24.07 -12.59
CA PRO A 127 -12.36 24.87 -11.91
C PRO A 127 -10.93 24.36 -12.22
N ILE A 128 -10.60 24.18 -13.51
CA ILE A 128 -9.26 23.82 -13.99
C ILE A 128 -8.84 24.80 -15.07
N VAL A 129 -7.59 25.24 -15.01
CA VAL A 129 -6.99 26.12 -16.02
C VAL A 129 -6.14 25.26 -16.95
N ILE A 130 -6.52 25.18 -18.22
CA ILE A 130 -5.77 24.44 -19.24
C ILE A 130 -4.69 25.33 -19.84
N ASP A 131 -5.00 26.62 -20.04
CA ASP A 131 -4.06 27.61 -20.55
C ASP A 131 -4.02 28.80 -19.59
N PRO A 132 -2.98 28.89 -18.73
CA PRO A 132 -2.83 29.99 -17.80
C PRO A 132 -2.60 31.34 -18.48
N ILE A 133 -1.96 31.34 -19.66
CA ILE A 133 -1.62 32.57 -20.38
C ILE A 133 -2.89 33.18 -20.98
N ASN A 134 -3.71 32.35 -21.60
CA ASN A 134 -4.97 32.76 -22.23
C ASN A 134 -6.18 32.65 -21.29
N ARG A 135 -5.98 32.27 -20.02
CA ARG A 135 -7.03 32.04 -19.01
C ARG A 135 -8.16 31.12 -19.49
N ILE A 136 -7.80 30.09 -20.26
CA ILE A 136 -8.76 29.14 -20.78
C ILE A 136 -9.02 28.10 -19.70
N ASN A 137 -10.25 28.09 -19.20
CA ASN A 137 -10.72 27.06 -18.28
C ASN A 137 -11.11 25.80 -19.04
N GLY A 138 -10.84 24.65 -18.44
CA GLY A 138 -11.24 23.36 -18.97
C GLY A 138 -12.67 23.01 -18.65
N THR A 139 -13.12 21.92 -19.27
CA THR A 139 -14.42 21.32 -19.00
C THR A 139 -14.35 20.32 -17.84
N TRP A 140 -15.50 19.86 -17.32
CA TRP A 140 -15.53 18.77 -16.34
C TRP A 140 -14.91 17.48 -16.88
N TRP A 141 -15.04 17.22 -18.18
CA TRP A 141 -14.32 16.11 -18.81
C TRP A 141 -12.80 16.26 -18.69
N ASN A 142 -12.27 17.47 -18.91
CA ASN A 142 -10.85 17.75 -18.71
C ASN A 142 -10.44 17.60 -17.25
N TYR A 143 -11.30 17.99 -16.31
CA TYR A 143 -11.05 17.85 -14.87
C TYR A 143 -10.98 16.36 -14.45
N LEU A 144 -11.87 15.52 -14.98
CA LEU A 144 -11.84 14.08 -14.76
C LEU A 144 -10.58 13.42 -15.36
N ALA A 145 -10.20 13.83 -16.57
CA ALA A 145 -8.98 13.36 -17.22
C ALA A 145 -7.72 13.79 -16.45
N ASP A 146 -7.65 15.03 -15.98
CA ASP A 146 -6.58 15.51 -15.11
C ASP A 146 -6.51 14.71 -13.80
N SER A 147 -7.67 14.44 -13.18
CA SER A 147 -7.75 13.59 -11.99
C SER A 147 -7.16 12.21 -12.24
N TYR A 148 -7.47 11.58 -13.39
CA TYR A 148 -6.86 10.34 -13.84
C TYR A 148 -5.33 10.45 -13.99
N TYR A 149 -4.80 11.46 -14.70
CA TYR A 149 -3.36 11.61 -14.89
C TYR A 149 -2.62 11.76 -13.57
N GLY A 150 -3.22 12.48 -12.64
CA GLY A 150 -2.75 12.57 -11.28
C GLY A 150 -2.67 11.27 -10.53
N LEU A 151 -3.79 10.53 -10.52
CA LEU A 151 -3.86 9.22 -9.91
C LEU A 151 -2.80 8.29 -10.51
N SER A 152 -2.68 8.26 -11.85
CA SER A 152 -1.66 7.47 -12.54
C SER A 152 -0.25 7.85 -12.11
N ASN A 153 0.08 9.14 -12.07
CA ASN A 153 1.41 9.62 -11.67
C ASN A 153 1.78 9.20 -10.24
N TYR A 154 0.84 9.26 -9.28
CA TYR A 154 1.12 8.82 -7.92
C TYR A 154 1.19 7.30 -7.78
N ILE A 155 0.35 6.55 -8.52
CA ILE A 155 0.43 5.09 -8.58
C ILE A 155 1.77 4.67 -9.17
N GLU A 156 2.20 5.23 -10.30
CA GLU A 156 3.50 4.92 -10.91
C GLU A 156 4.67 5.20 -9.95
N LYS A 157 4.58 6.25 -9.14
CA LYS A 157 5.57 6.55 -8.09
C LYS A 157 5.57 5.59 -6.92
N ILE A 158 4.43 4.96 -6.60
CA ILE A 158 4.35 4.00 -5.48
C ILE A 158 4.80 2.60 -5.88
N MET A 159 4.66 2.23 -7.17
CA MET A 159 4.99 0.89 -7.68
C MET A 159 6.40 0.37 -7.28
N PRO A 160 7.48 1.17 -7.36
CA PRO A 160 8.82 0.70 -6.97
C PRO A 160 8.93 0.29 -5.49
N TYR A 161 8.02 0.77 -4.65
CA TYR A 161 8.03 0.56 -3.20
C TYR A 161 7.06 -0.54 -2.73
N MET A 162 6.33 -1.19 -3.64
CA MET A 162 5.35 -2.23 -3.28
C MET A 162 5.94 -3.36 -2.43
N TYR A 163 7.22 -3.70 -2.63
CA TYR A 163 7.89 -4.71 -1.80
C TYR A 163 7.94 -4.36 -0.31
N PHE A 164 7.89 -3.07 0.04
CA PHE A 164 7.92 -2.59 1.43
C PHE A 164 6.52 -2.46 2.06
N MET A 165 5.48 -2.47 1.23
CA MET A 165 4.08 -2.35 1.64
C MET A 165 3.55 -3.71 2.11
N ASP A 166 2.54 -3.69 2.99
CA ASP A 166 1.77 -4.89 3.32
C ASP A 166 0.74 -5.24 2.23
N SER A 167 0.18 -6.44 2.34
CA SER A 167 -0.78 -6.98 1.37
C SER A 167 -2.02 -6.11 1.19
N ASP A 168 -2.54 -5.57 2.28
CA ASP A 168 -3.82 -4.87 2.30
C ASP A 168 -3.64 -3.50 1.61
N HIS A 169 -2.51 -2.84 1.89
CA HIS A 169 -2.13 -1.61 1.21
C HIS A 169 -1.94 -1.82 -0.30
N ILE A 170 -1.22 -2.87 -0.69
CA ILE A 170 -1.00 -3.26 -2.09
C ILE A 170 -2.34 -3.53 -2.80
N GLU A 171 -3.25 -4.24 -2.14
CA GLU A 171 -4.56 -4.57 -2.69
C GLU A 171 -5.39 -3.31 -2.97
N LEU A 172 -5.43 -2.36 -2.05
CA LEU A 172 -6.15 -1.10 -2.22
C LEU A 172 -5.65 -0.28 -3.43
N ILE A 173 -4.32 -0.14 -3.57
CA ILE A 173 -3.72 0.55 -4.72
C ILE A 173 -4.05 -0.17 -6.03
N ASN A 174 -3.91 -1.50 -6.05
CA ASN A 174 -4.22 -2.31 -7.22
C ASN A 174 -5.69 -2.21 -7.63
N ASN A 175 -6.62 -2.19 -6.66
CA ASN A 175 -8.04 -2.05 -6.93
C ASN A 175 -8.37 -0.68 -7.53
N ILE A 176 -7.71 0.40 -7.06
CA ILE A 176 -7.83 1.73 -7.68
C ILE A 176 -7.33 1.71 -9.12
N GLN A 177 -6.14 1.16 -9.37
CA GLN A 177 -5.56 1.07 -10.73
C GLN A 177 -6.44 0.22 -11.67
N LYS A 178 -7.12 -0.79 -11.12
CA LYS A 178 -8.03 -1.66 -11.89
C LYS A 178 -9.46 -1.12 -11.97
N SER A 179 -9.79 -0.02 -11.33
CA SER A 179 -11.16 0.52 -11.31
C SER A 179 -11.68 0.84 -12.72
N GLY A 180 -13.00 0.84 -12.88
CA GLY A 180 -13.67 1.25 -14.11
C GLY A 180 -13.31 2.66 -14.53
N PHE A 181 -13.21 3.60 -13.57
CA PHE A 181 -12.74 4.96 -13.82
C PHE A 181 -11.35 4.97 -14.46
N TYR A 182 -10.38 4.26 -13.88
CA TYR A 182 -9.02 4.21 -14.40
C TYR A 182 -8.99 3.58 -15.80
N ARG A 183 -9.71 2.48 -16.02
CA ARG A 183 -9.82 1.85 -17.35
C ARG A 183 -10.42 2.78 -18.39
N GLN A 184 -11.48 3.51 -18.04
CA GLN A 184 -12.15 4.43 -18.96
C GLN A 184 -11.20 5.55 -19.41
N PHE A 185 -10.56 6.23 -18.46
CA PHE A 185 -9.69 7.37 -18.77
C PHE A 185 -8.31 6.96 -19.31
N SER A 186 -7.84 5.74 -19.05
CA SER A 186 -6.62 5.21 -19.70
C SER A 186 -6.75 5.04 -21.21
N ARG A 187 -7.97 4.79 -21.71
CA ARG A 187 -8.24 4.56 -23.13
C ARG A 187 -8.66 5.83 -23.87
N MET A 188 -9.32 6.75 -23.18
CA MET A 188 -10.06 7.84 -23.81
C MET A 188 -9.92 9.19 -23.08
N PRO A 189 -8.71 9.65 -22.69
CA PRO A 189 -8.60 10.87 -21.89
C PRO A 189 -8.99 12.15 -22.64
N ASN A 190 -8.87 12.15 -23.98
CA ASN A 190 -9.08 13.33 -24.83
C ASN A 190 -10.24 13.17 -25.82
N VAL A 191 -11.17 12.25 -25.55
CA VAL A 191 -12.35 12.05 -26.42
C VAL A 191 -13.34 13.19 -26.22
N ARG A 192 -13.93 13.66 -27.33
CA ARG A 192 -15.02 14.62 -27.28
C ARG A 192 -16.30 13.91 -26.83
N ILE A 193 -16.82 14.27 -25.65
CA ILE A 193 -18.05 13.72 -25.11
C ILE A 193 -19.24 14.54 -25.58
N THR A 194 -20.26 13.89 -26.13
CA THR A 194 -21.50 14.53 -26.56
C THR A 194 -22.62 14.41 -25.53
N ASN A 195 -22.41 13.65 -24.45
CA ASN A 195 -23.36 13.51 -23.35
C ASN A 195 -23.60 14.86 -22.65
N THR A 196 -24.83 15.03 -22.17
CA THR A 196 -25.27 16.23 -21.42
C THR A 196 -25.00 16.14 -19.94
N ASP A 197 -24.69 14.94 -19.44
CA ASP A 197 -24.41 14.61 -18.05
C ASP A 197 -23.37 13.47 -17.96
N LEU A 198 -22.97 13.11 -16.73
CA LEU A 198 -22.02 12.05 -16.41
C LEU A 198 -22.70 10.72 -16.01
N SER A 199 -24.00 10.55 -16.23
CA SER A 199 -24.74 9.35 -15.80
C SER A 199 -24.17 8.03 -16.35
N PHE A 200 -23.55 8.10 -17.53
CA PHE A 200 -22.85 6.96 -18.15
C PHE A 200 -21.59 6.51 -17.38
N LEU A 201 -21.09 7.32 -16.44
CA LEU A 201 -19.94 7.03 -15.57
C LEU A 201 -20.34 6.80 -14.10
N THR A 202 -21.63 6.77 -13.77
CA THR A 202 -22.08 6.68 -12.36
C THR A 202 -21.42 5.52 -11.63
N LYS A 203 -21.35 4.34 -12.25
CA LYS A 203 -20.76 3.14 -11.65
C LYS A 203 -19.25 3.31 -11.43
N GLU A 204 -18.55 3.83 -12.42
CA GLU A 204 -17.12 4.10 -12.38
C GLU A 204 -16.77 5.13 -11.30
N LEU A 205 -17.58 6.18 -11.17
CA LEU A 205 -17.46 7.23 -10.16
C LEU A 205 -17.74 6.68 -8.76
N GLN A 206 -18.79 5.86 -8.59
CA GLN A 206 -19.06 5.21 -7.30
C GLN A 206 -17.90 4.30 -6.88
N GLU A 207 -17.40 3.46 -7.79
CA GLU A 207 -16.30 2.54 -7.52
C GLU A 207 -15.03 3.29 -7.07
N ILE A 208 -14.62 4.32 -7.81
CA ILE A 208 -13.40 5.06 -7.47
C ILE A 208 -13.55 5.83 -6.16
N TYR A 209 -14.74 6.37 -5.86
CA TYR A 209 -15.02 7.04 -4.59
C TYR A 209 -14.86 6.07 -3.41
N GLU A 210 -15.52 4.92 -3.46
CA GLU A 210 -15.46 3.91 -2.40
C GLU A 210 -14.05 3.38 -2.17
N LEU A 211 -13.31 3.09 -3.24
CA LEU A 211 -11.92 2.64 -3.13
C LEU A 211 -11.02 3.72 -2.53
N SER A 212 -11.25 4.99 -2.87
CA SER A 212 -10.47 6.11 -2.34
C SER A 212 -10.76 6.37 -0.86
N LEU A 213 -12.01 6.18 -0.43
CA LEU A 213 -12.38 6.19 0.99
C LEU A 213 -11.72 5.04 1.75
N LYS A 214 -11.78 3.82 1.23
CA LYS A 214 -11.11 2.67 1.86
C LYS A 214 -9.61 2.90 2.00
N LEU A 215 -8.97 3.49 0.98
CA LEU A 215 -7.56 3.88 1.06
C LEU A 215 -7.30 4.95 2.12
N ARG A 216 -8.15 5.98 2.22
CA ARG A 216 -8.06 6.99 3.27
C ARG A 216 -8.18 6.36 4.66
N GLU A 217 -9.23 5.58 4.89
CA GLU A 217 -9.48 4.89 6.16
C GLU A 217 -8.35 3.93 6.53
N TYR A 218 -7.68 3.33 5.55
CA TYR A 218 -6.49 2.51 5.76
C TYR A 218 -5.30 3.34 6.25
N ILE A 219 -5.03 4.48 5.61
CA ILE A 219 -3.93 5.37 5.97
C ILE A 219 -4.14 5.98 7.36
N ASP A 220 -5.35 6.42 7.67
CA ASP A 220 -5.66 7.10 8.95
C ASP A 220 -5.54 6.17 10.18
N LYS A 221 -5.49 4.85 9.97
CA LYS A 221 -5.28 3.83 11.02
C LYS A 221 -3.81 3.53 11.30
N LYS A 222 -2.86 4.09 10.53
CA LYS A 222 -1.43 3.79 10.60
C LYS A 222 -0.64 4.96 11.19
#